data_AF-A0A5D2M7K9-F1
#
_entry.id   AF-A0A5D2M7K9-F1
#
_cell.length_a   1.000
_cell.length_b   1.000
_cell.length_c   1.000
_cell.angle_alpha   90.00
_cell.angle_beta   90.00
_cell.angle_gamma   90.00
#
_symmetry.space_group_name_H-M   'P 1'
#
loop_
_entity.id
_entity.type
_entity.pdbx_description
1 polymer ?
#
loop_
_entity_poly.entity_id
_entity_poly.type
_entity_poly.pdbx_seq_one_letter_code
_entity_poly.pdbx_strand_id
1 'polypeptide(L)'
;MAFSSLIRSTAAASPLLQASARSDLSPSPSHRFKVSSIGFGGNLNSFFGAAVSTKSSSLQKCNSRSIQPIKATATEIPPTIARSRSSGKTKVGINGFGRIGRLVLRVAIARDDFGVVAVNDPFIDANYMAYMFKYDSTHGGFKGTIRVVDDSTLEINGKQIQVVNKRDPAEIPWGDYGAEFVVESSGVFTTLAKASAHSKGGAKKVVISAPSADAPMFVVGVNEKTYKPSMDIVSNASCTTNCLAPLAKVVHEEFGIIEGLMTTVHATTATQKPVDGPSMKDWRGGRGAGQNIIPSSTGAAKKSASYEDVKAVIKYAAAGPLNGILGYTEEDVVSNDFVGDSRSSIFDAKAGIGLSDSFMKLVSWHRDEQTQECCICLNDGVLT
;
A
#
# COMPACT_ATOMS: atom_id res chain seq x y z
N MET A 1 -9.30 -2.33 1.11
CA MET A 1 -8.91 -2.72 2.49
C MET A 1 -8.46 -1.50 3.26
N ALA A 2 -8.62 -1.47 4.58
CA ALA A 2 -8.16 -0.38 5.41
C ALA A 2 -6.88 -0.73 6.18
N PHE A 3 -5.98 0.24 6.34
CA PHE A 3 -4.94 0.18 7.36
C PHE A 3 -5.21 1.17 8.50
N SER A 4 -4.54 0.97 9.64
CA SER A 4 -4.61 1.82 10.82
C SER A 4 -3.19 2.08 11.31
N SER A 5 -2.74 3.33 11.27
CA SER A 5 -1.52 3.75 11.99
C SER A 5 -1.86 4.14 13.43
N LEU A 6 -0.93 3.98 14.36
CA LEU A 6 -0.95 4.56 15.71
C LEU A 6 0.37 5.31 15.92
N ILE A 7 0.25 6.61 16.23
CA ILE A 7 1.36 7.56 16.36
C ILE A 7 1.31 8.18 17.76
N ARG A 8 2.44 8.37 18.45
CA ARG A 8 2.51 8.95 19.81
C ARG A 8 3.52 10.09 19.89
N SER A 9 3.31 11.08 20.76
CA SER A 9 4.34 12.04 21.13
C SER A 9 4.17 12.55 22.56
N THR A 10 5.30 12.82 23.22
CA THR A 10 5.42 13.15 24.65
C THR A 10 6.18 14.46 24.82
N ALA A 11 5.67 15.36 25.68
CA ALA A 11 6.41 16.54 26.11
C ALA A 11 7.62 16.14 26.99
N ALA A 12 8.71 16.89 26.90
CA ALA A 12 9.92 16.64 27.68
C ALA A 12 9.97 17.49 28.96
N ALA A 13 10.44 16.88 30.04
CA ALA A 13 10.91 17.56 31.24
C ALA A 13 12.19 16.86 31.71
N SER A 14 13.19 17.65 32.12
CA SER A 14 14.56 17.19 32.43
C SER A 14 15.21 18.16 33.44
N PRO A 15 16.26 17.74 34.16
CA PRO A 15 16.44 16.47 34.86
C PRO A 15 16.90 16.73 36.32
N LEU A 16 17.11 15.69 37.15
CA LEU A 16 18.20 15.67 38.17
C LEU A 16 18.31 14.34 38.95
N LEU A 17 19.54 14.14 39.48
CA LEU A 17 19.98 13.19 40.52
C LEU A 17 20.16 11.69 40.19
N GLN A 18 21.11 11.08 40.91
CA GLN A 18 21.87 9.86 40.60
C GLN A 18 21.58 8.70 41.58
N ALA A 19 22.30 7.58 41.36
CA ALA A 19 22.59 6.45 42.26
C ALA A 19 21.53 5.30 42.29
N SER A 20 21.90 4.03 42.44
CA SER A 20 23.23 3.36 42.32
C SER A 20 23.07 1.84 42.07
N ALA A 21 24.15 1.06 42.16
CA ALA A 21 24.32 -0.25 41.50
C ALA A 21 23.67 -1.49 42.16
N ARG A 22 23.32 -2.46 41.29
CA ARG A 22 23.35 -3.94 41.41
C ARG A 22 22.95 -4.65 42.73
N SER A 23 22.02 -5.60 42.59
CA SER A 23 22.26 -7.02 42.94
C SER A 23 21.26 -7.96 42.23
N ASP A 24 21.64 -9.23 42.05
CA ASP A 24 20.82 -10.28 41.43
C ASP A 24 19.94 -11.04 42.44
N LEU A 25 18.86 -11.68 41.97
CA LEU A 25 18.48 -13.06 42.34
C LEU A 25 17.24 -13.57 41.57
N SER A 26 17.15 -14.90 41.41
CA SER A 26 16.08 -15.64 40.69
C SER A 26 15.34 -16.62 41.66
N PRO A 27 14.44 -17.54 41.23
CA PRO A 27 13.00 -17.29 41.35
C PRO A 27 12.16 -18.41 42.04
N SER A 28 10.84 -18.16 42.16
CA SER A 28 9.75 -19.16 42.39
C SER A 28 9.53 -19.67 43.84
N PRO A 29 8.38 -20.32 44.19
CA PRO A 29 7.01 -20.31 43.59
C PRO A 29 5.83 -20.14 44.62
N SER A 30 4.58 -20.18 44.10
CA SER A 30 3.29 -20.54 44.75
C SER A 30 2.74 -19.66 45.91
N HIS A 31 1.46 -19.21 45.88
CA HIS A 31 0.29 -20.06 46.20
C HIS A 31 -1.10 -19.52 45.72
N ARG A 32 -2.15 -20.28 46.03
CA ARG A 32 -3.54 -20.24 45.50
C ARG A 32 -4.35 -18.93 45.69
N PHE A 33 -5.25 -18.73 44.72
CA PHE A 33 -6.58 -18.08 44.81
C PHE A 33 -7.22 -17.92 46.21
N LYS A 34 -7.90 -16.78 46.38
CA LYS A 34 -9.22 -16.73 47.04
C LYS A 34 -10.13 -15.71 46.33
N VAL A 35 -11.34 -16.13 45.98
CA VAL A 35 -12.45 -15.25 45.56
C VAL A 35 -13.44 -15.21 46.73
N SER A 36 -14.00 -14.04 47.02
CA SER A 36 -15.07 -13.88 48.00
C SER A 36 -16.10 -12.87 47.49
N SER A 37 -17.24 -13.39 47.04
CA SER A 37 -18.42 -12.60 46.69
C SER A 37 -19.27 -12.30 47.93
N ILE A 38 -19.75 -11.07 48.03
CA ILE A 38 -20.90 -10.67 48.86
C ILE A 38 -21.77 -9.77 47.96
N GLY A 39 -23.10 -9.83 48.10
CA GLY A 39 -24.01 -9.03 47.29
C GLY A 39 -25.38 -8.84 47.90
N PHE A 40 -26.19 -8.05 47.19
CA PHE A 40 -27.60 -7.70 47.42
C PHE A 40 -27.94 -6.89 48.68
N GLY A 41 -28.82 -5.91 48.46
CA GLY A 41 -29.37 -5.00 49.46
C GLY A 41 -29.62 -3.61 48.86
N GLY A 42 -30.87 -3.29 48.54
CA GLY A 42 -31.24 -1.98 48.02
C GLY A 42 -32.69 -1.64 48.34
N ASN A 43 -33.00 -0.34 48.48
CA ASN A 43 -34.37 0.17 48.45
C ASN A 43 -34.41 1.68 48.11
N LEU A 44 -35.60 2.18 47.79
CA LEU A 44 -35.87 3.56 47.35
C LEU A 44 -36.06 4.53 48.54
N ASN A 45 -35.66 5.80 48.38
CA ASN A 45 -36.62 6.91 48.18
C ASN A 45 -35.93 8.28 47.96
N SER A 46 -36.69 9.25 47.45
CA SER A 46 -36.21 10.61 47.13
C SER A 46 -36.42 11.61 48.26
N PHE A 47 -35.62 12.68 48.26
CA PHE A 47 -35.97 13.97 48.88
C PHE A 47 -35.41 15.15 48.07
N PHE A 48 -36.04 16.32 48.22
CA PHE A 48 -35.82 17.50 47.37
C PHE A 48 -34.69 18.43 47.84
N GLY A 49 -33.97 18.99 46.87
CA GLY A 49 -33.72 20.43 46.74
C GLY A 49 -32.95 21.19 47.83
N ALA A 50 -31.72 21.59 47.50
CA ALA A 50 -31.07 22.79 48.06
C ALA A 50 -30.42 23.59 46.93
N ALA A 51 -30.74 24.88 46.81
CA ALA A 51 -30.24 25.74 45.74
C ALA A 51 -28.89 26.38 46.08
N VAL A 52 -27.95 26.38 45.14
CA VAL A 52 -26.66 27.09 45.27
C VAL A 52 -26.70 28.37 44.44
N SER A 53 -26.33 29.50 45.06
CA SER A 53 -26.45 30.83 44.47
C SER A 53 -25.50 31.03 43.28
N THR A 54 -26.06 31.26 42.10
CA THR A 54 -25.33 31.62 40.88
C THR A 54 -24.82 33.06 40.96
N LYS A 55 -23.54 33.25 41.30
CA LYS A 55 -22.86 34.53 41.08
C LYS A 55 -22.68 34.75 39.58
N SER A 56 -23.25 35.83 39.06
CA SER A 56 -23.04 36.29 37.69
C SER A 56 -21.56 36.64 37.47
N SER A 57 -20.88 35.87 36.63
CA SER A 57 -19.60 36.25 36.03
C SER A 57 -19.83 36.82 34.63
N SER A 58 -19.08 37.87 34.28
CA SER A 58 -19.31 38.63 33.05
C SER A 58 -18.98 37.84 31.79
N LEU A 59 -19.77 38.07 30.74
CA LEU A 59 -19.46 37.65 29.37
C LEU A 59 -18.17 38.32 28.87
N GLN A 60 -17.02 37.70 29.14
CA GLN A 60 -15.81 37.99 28.38
C GLN A 60 -16.05 37.56 26.93
N LYS A 61 -16.09 38.54 26.01
CA LYS A 61 -16.05 38.26 24.57
C LYS A 61 -14.77 37.49 24.28
N CYS A 62 -14.90 36.21 23.96
CA CYS A 62 -13.78 35.46 23.42
C CYS A 62 -13.44 36.07 22.05
N ASN A 63 -12.30 36.75 21.95
CA ASN A 63 -11.85 37.29 20.66
C ASN A 63 -11.70 36.12 19.69
N SER A 64 -12.41 36.21 18.56
CA SER A 64 -12.23 35.31 17.43
C SER A 64 -10.78 35.41 16.96
N ARG A 65 -9.94 34.45 17.37
CA ARG A 65 -8.61 34.27 16.79
C ARG A 65 -8.83 34.03 15.30
N SER A 66 -8.38 34.97 14.46
CA SER A 66 -8.39 34.75 13.02
C SER A 66 -7.52 33.53 12.75
N ILE A 67 -8.13 32.48 12.21
CA ILE A 67 -7.39 31.32 11.72
C ILE A 67 -6.60 31.84 10.53
N GLN A 68 -5.31 32.11 10.76
CA GLN A 68 -4.36 32.29 9.66
C GLN A 68 -4.38 30.99 8.85
N PRO A 69 -4.56 31.04 7.53
CA PRO A 69 -4.55 29.83 6.72
C PRO A 69 -3.22 29.10 6.92
N ILE A 70 -3.30 27.80 7.17
CA ILE A 70 -2.11 26.95 7.32
C ILE A 70 -1.26 27.13 6.07
N LYS A 71 0.03 27.48 6.26
CA LYS A 71 0.99 27.47 5.17
C LYS A 71 1.27 26.02 4.79
N ALA A 72 0.47 25.47 3.87
CA ALA A 72 0.79 24.23 3.17
C ALA A 72 2.13 24.43 2.44
N THR A 73 3.21 23.97 3.04
CA THR A 73 4.57 24.35 2.68
C THR A 73 5.14 23.34 1.71
N ALA A 74 4.66 23.45 0.47
CA ALA A 74 5.29 22.89 -0.73
C ALA A 74 5.45 21.36 -0.74
N THR A 75 4.35 20.63 -0.64
CA THR A 75 4.20 19.46 -1.53
C THR A 75 4.21 19.97 -2.98
N GLU A 76 5.33 19.82 -3.68
CA GLU A 76 5.50 20.27 -5.06
C GLU A 76 4.38 19.73 -5.96
N ILE A 77 3.70 20.62 -6.68
CA ILE A 77 2.78 20.23 -7.76
C ILE A 77 3.60 19.43 -8.80
N PRO A 78 3.25 18.17 -9.12
CA PRO A 78 3.92 17.43 -10.17
C PRO A 78 3.85 18.22 -11.47
N PRO A 79 4.94 18.28 -12.26
CA PRO A 79 4.82 18.76 -13.63
C PRO A 79 3.80 17.89 -14.35
N THR A 80 2.83 18.51 -15.04
CA THR A 80 1.84 17.84 -15.89
C THR A 80 2.55 16.78 -16.72
N ILE A 81 2.16 15.49 -16.56
CA ILE A 81 2.93 14.36 -17.08
C ILE A 81 3.26 14.59 -18.55
N ALA A 82 4.54 14.84 -18.82
CA ALA A 82 5.02 15.05 -20.17
C ALA A 82 4.86 13.73 -20.93
N ARG A 83 3.93 13.69 -21.88
CA ARG A 83 3.83 12.59 -22.84
C ARG A 83 5.19 12.45 -23.53
N SER A 84 5.68 11.21 -23.65
CA SER A 84 7.00 10.90 -24.18
C SER A 84 7.27 11.66 -25.49
N ARG A 85 8.51 12.15 -25.63
CA ARG A 85 8.97 12.76 -26.90
C ARG A 85 9.39 11.71 -27.93
N SER A 86 9.35 10.42 -27.58
CA SER A 86 9.49 9.32 -28.53
C SER A 86 8.17 9.05 -29.25
N SER A 87 8.24 8.72 -30.54
CA SER A 87 7.07 8.43 -31.38
C SER A 87 6.63 6.95 -31.33
N GLY A 88 7.12 6.20 -30.35
CA GLY A 88 6.90 4.76 -30.20
C GLY A 88 6.21 4.39 -28.88
N LYS A 89 5.61 3.20 -28.83
CA LYS A 89 5.00 2.66 -27.61
C LYS A 89 6.05 1.90 -26.80
N THR A 90 6.11 2.12 -25.48
CA THR A 90 6.97 1.37 -24.55
C THR A 90 6.68 -0.13 -24.68
N LYS A 91 7.71 -0.91 -25.02
CA LYS A 91 7.59 -2.35 -25.30
C LYS A 91 7.81 -3.17 -24.05
N VAL A 92 6.80 -3.94 -23.64
CA VAL A 92 6.76 -4.62 -22.34
C VAL A 92 6.63 -6.14 -22.48
N GLY A 93 7.48 -6.87 -21.75
CA GLY A 93 7.29 -8.28 -21.41
C GLY A 93 6.75 -8.44 -19.99
N ILE A 94 6.00 -9.50 -19.71
CA ILE A 94 5.47 -9.79 -18.36
C ILE A 94 5.88 -11.21 -17.95
N ASN A 95 6.61 -11.36 -16.84
CA ASN A 95 6.98 -12.66 -16.27
C ASN A 95 6.06 -13.03 -15.10
N GLY A 96 5.49 -14.24 -15.14
CA GLY A 96 4.49 -14.73 -14.20
C GLY A 96 3.11 -14.15 -14.52
N PHE A 97 2.21 -14.97 -15.08
CA PHE A 97 0.83 -14.58 -15.43
C PHE A 97 -0.13 -14.79 -14.25
N GLY A 98 0.39 -14.57 -13.04
CA GLY A 98 -0.34 -14.52 -11.78
C GLY A 98 -1.25 -13.29 -11.68
N ARG A 99 -1.71 -12.97 -10.47
CA ARG A 99 -2.71 -11.91 -10.28
C ARG A 99 -2.21 -10.55 -10.80
N ILE A 100 -1.01 -10.13 -10.42
CA ILE A 100 -0.43 -8.85 -10.87
C ILE A 100 -0.16 -8.86 -12.38
N GLY A 101 0.48 -9.90 -12.94
CA GLY A 101 0.80 -9.97 -14.37
C GLY A 101 -0.43 -9.86 -15.29
N ARG A 102 -1.56 -10.50 -14.94
CA ARG A 102 -2.81 -10.37 -15.72
C ARG A 102 -3.43 -8.98 -15.64
N LEU A 103 -3.34 -8.32 -14.49
CA LEU A 103 -3.99 -7.03 -14.29
C LEU A 103 -3.12 -5.88 -14.84
N VAL A 104 -1.79 -5.98 -14.72
CA VAL A 104 -0.82 -5.18 -15.49
C VAL A 104 -1.10 -5.29 -16.99
N LEU A 105 -1.37 -6.49 -17.51
CA LEU A 105 -1.80 -6.65 -18.91
C LEU A 105 -3.14 -5.93 -19.20
N ARG A 106 -4.16 -6.03 -18.32
CA ARG A 106 -5.44 -5.32 -18.49
C ARG A 106 -5.25 -3.79 -18.55
N VAL A 107 -4.38 -3.21 -17.73
CA VAL A 107 -4.06 -1.78 -17.75
C VAL A 107 -3.26 -1.42 -19.01
N ALA A 108 -2.18 -2.14 -19.31
CA ALA A 108 -1.27 -1.82 -20.41
C ALA A 108 -1.92 -1.92 -21.81
N ILE A 109 -2.90 -2.81 -22.03
CA ILE A 109 -3.60 -2.87 -23.32
C ILE A 109 -4.64 -1.76 -23.50
N ALA A 110 -5.13 -1.16 -22.41
CA ALA A 110 -6.12 -0.10 -22.41
C ALA A 110 -5.48 1.29 -22.64
N ARG A 111 -4.19 1.45 -22.32
CA ARG A 111 -3.42 2.67 -22.61
C ARG A 111 -2.93 2.72 -24.07
N ASP A 112 -2.63 3.93 -24.54
CA ASP A 112 -2.09 4.21 -25.87
C ASP A 112 -0.55 4.25 -25.90
N ASP A 113 0.12 4.48 -24.77
CA ASP A 113 1.59 4.54 -24.66
C ASP A 113 2.27 3.17 -24.53
N PHE A 114 1.58 2.11 -24.10
CA PHE A 114 2.16 0.77 -23.97
C PHE A 114 1.86 -0.19 -25.13
N GLY A 115 2.81 -1.09 -25.37
CA GLY A 115 2.64 -2.29 -26.16
C GLY A 115 3.24 -3.49 -25.45
N VAL A 116 2.41 -4.29 -24.76
CA VAL A 116 2.83 -5.62 -24.31
C VAL A 116 3.05 -6.49 -25.53
N VAL A 117 4.21 -7.15 -25.61
CA VAL A 117 4.61 -7.98 -26.76
C VAL A 117 4.74 -9.47 -26.41
N ALA A 118 5.03 -9.79 -25.15
CA ALA A 118 5.21 -11.16 -24.69
C ALA A 118 4.79 -11.36 -23.23
N VAL A 119 4.27 -12.54 -22.91
CA VAL A 119 3.96 -13.01 -21.55
C VAL A 119 4.63 -14.36 -21.32
N ASN A 120 5.28 -14.55 -20.17
CA ASN A 120 5.88 -15.82 -19.78
C ASN A 120 5.22 -16.40 -18.52
N ASP A 121 4.74 -17.64 -18.61
CA ASP A 121 4.41 -18.44 -17.43
C ASP A 121 4.63 -19.95 -17.69
N PRO A 122 5.52 -20.63 -16.94
CA PRO A 122 5.84 -22.04 -17.16
C PRO A 122 4.85 -23.04 -16.51
N PHE A 123 3.67 -22.59 -16.09
CA PHE A 123 2.66 -23.44 -15.46
C PHE A 123 1.32 -23.49 -16.20
N ILE A 124 1.10 -22.65 -17.23
CA ILE A 124 -0.17 -22.54 -17.97
C ILE A 124 0.08 -22.29 -19.47
N ASP A 125 -0.71 -22.92 -20.34
CA ASP A 125 -0.66 -22.72 -21.80
C ASP A 125 -1.46 -21.49 -22.27
N ALA A 126 -1.40 -21.17 -23.58
CA ALA A 126 -2.11 -20.04 -24.17
C ALA A 126 -3.64 -20.11 -23.99
N ASN A 127 -4.26 -21.30 -24.04
CA ASN A 127 -5.70 -21.46 -23.83
C ASN A 127 -6.08 -21.15 -22.38
N TYR A 128 -5.28 -21.62 -21.42
CA TYR A 128 -5.53 -21.36 -20.01
C TYR A 128 -5.19 -19.91 -19.62
N MET A 129 -4.15 -19.30 -20.22
CA MET A 129 -3.91 -17.85 -20.14
C MET A 129 -5.12 -17.05 -20.64
N ALA A 130 -5.66 -17.38 -21.82
CA ALA A 130 -6.83 -16.72 -22.39
C ALA A 130 -8.06 -16.85 -21.46
N TYR A 131 -8.29 -18.02 -20.86
CA TYR A 131 -9.34 -18.24 -19.87
C TYR A 131 -9.14 -17.37 -18.61
N MET A 132 -7.96 -17.42 -17.99
CA MET A 132 -7.63 -16.66 -16.78
C MET A 132 -7.61 -15.14 -16.98
N PHE A 133 -7.37 -14.68 -18.21
CA PHE A 133 -7.46 -13.28 -18.56
C PHE A 133 -8.92 -12.84 -18.82
N LYS A 134 -9.70 -13.70 -19.50
CA LYS A 134 -11.12 -13.47 -19.80
C LYS A 134 -11.99 -13.38 -18.55
N TYR A 135 -11.79 -14.26 -17.58
CA TYR A 135 -12.60 -14.31 -16.35
C TYR A 135 -11.75 -14.03 -15.12
N ASP A 136 -12.17 -13.04 -14.33
CA ASP A 136 -11.56 -12.75 -13.03
C ASP A 136 -12.66 -12.52 -11.98
N SER A 137 -12.50 -13.12 -10.80
CA SER A 137 -13.51 -13.09 -9.73
C SER A 137 -13.58 -11.75 -8.97
N THR A 138 -12.52 -10.95 -9.02
CA THR A 138 -12.40 -9.65 -8.31
C THR A 138 -12.63 -8.48 -9.25
N HIS A 139 -12.25 -8.64 -10.53
CA HIS A 139 -12.31 -7.57 -11.55
C HIS A 139 -13.27 -7.87 -12.70
N GLY A 140 -14.06 -8.95 -12.58
CA GLY A 140 -15.06 -9.36 -13.54
C GLY A 140 -14.50 -9.83 -14.90
N GLY A 141 -15.44 -10.18 -15.78
CA GLY A 141 -15.13 -10.57 -17.16
C GLY A 141 -14.56 -9.43 -17.99
N PHE A 142 -13.45 -9.69 -18.68
CA PHE A 142 -12.81 -8.77 -19.61
C PHE A 142 -13.78 -8.34 -20.73
N LYS A 143 -13.70 -7.07 -21.14
CA LYS A 143 -14.67 -6.44 -22.06
C LYS A 143 -14.22 -6.37 -23.51
N GLY A 144 -12.94 -6.59 -23.78
CA GLY A 144 -12.36 -6.62 -25.12
C GLY A 144 -12.40 -8.01 -25.77
N THR A 145 -11.83 -8.12 -26.97
CA THR A 145 -11.69 -9.41 -27.65
C THR A 145 -10.44 -10.16 -27.18
N ILE A 146 -10.54 -11.48 -27.11
CA ILE A 146 -9.42 -12.41 -26.85
C ILE A 146 -9.60 -13.58 -27.82
N ARG A 147 -8.55 -13.94 -28.56
CA ARG A 147 -8.48 -15.14 -29.41
C ARG A 147 -7.12 -15.82 -29.20
N VAL A 148 -7.12 -17.13 -28.98
CA VAL A 148 -5.90 -17.95 -29.12
C VAL A 148 -5.67 -18.13 -30.62
N VAL A 149 -4.49 -17.74 -31.11
CA VAL A 149 -4.11 -17.89 -32.52
C VAL A 149 -3.43 -19.25 -32.73
N ASP A 150 -2.51 -19.57 -31.83
CA ASP A 150 -1.76 -20.83 -31.73
C ASP A 150 -1.24 -20.97 -30.29
N ASP A 151 -0.54 -22.07 -29.97
CA ASP A 151 -0.01 -22.35 -28.63
C ASP A 151 1.03 -21.31 -28.14
N SER A 152 1.59 -20.52 -29.05
CA SER A 152 2.58 -19.47 -28.78
C SER A 152 2.06 -18.04 -28.99
N THR A 153 0.80 -17.83 -29.39
CA THR A 153 0.28 -16.51 -29.74
C THR A 153 -1.16 -16.27 -29.27
N LEU A 154 -1.34 -15.20 -28.48
CA LEU A 154 -2.65 -14.62 -28.16
C LEU A 154 -2.88 -13.36 -28.99
N GLU A 155 -4.12 -13.15 -29.44
CA GLU A 155 -4.59 -11.86 -29.93
C GLU A 155 -5.57 -11.26 -28.90
N ILE A 156 -5.30 -10.03 -28.46
CA ILE A 156 -6.14 -9.28 -27.53
C ILE A 156 -6.41 -7.89 -28.11
N ASN A 157 -7.69 -7.55 -28.34
CA ASN A 157 -8.10 -6.32 -29.04
C ASN A 157 -7.37 -6.09 -30.39
N GLY A 158 -7.14 -7.16 -31.15
CA GLY A 158 -6.41 -7.12 -32.43
C GLY A 158 -4.88 -6.97 -32.30
N LYS A 159 -4.34 -6.85 -31.08
CA LYS A 159 -2.89 -6.84 -30.81
C LYS A 159 -2.41 -8.27 -30.57
N GLN A 160 -1.40 -8.74 -31.31
CA GLN A 160 -0.75 -10.03 -31.02
C GLN A 160 0.23 -9.90 -29.84
N ILE A 161 0.27 -10.92 -28.99
CA ILE A 161 1.12 -11.06 -27.81
C ILE A 161 1.65 -12.50 -27.79
N GLN A 162 2.97 -12.64 -27.69
CA GLN A 162 3.65 -13.94 -27.69
C GLN A 162 3.54 -14.61 -26.32
N VAL A 163 3.38 -15.92 -26.29
CA VAL A 163 3.27 -16.77 -25.11
C VAL A 163 4.54 -17.59 -24.96
N VAL A 164 5.11 -17.57 -23.76
CA VAL A 164 6.34 -18.29 -23.42
C VAL A 164 6.12 -19.10 -22.13
N ASN A 165 6.74 -20.27 -22.05
CA ASN A 165 6.57 -21.20 -20.92
C ASN A 165 7.90 -21.63 -20.29
N LYS A 166 8.83 -20.69 -20.12
CA LYS A 166 10.20 -20.93 -19.61
C LYS A 166 10.30 -20.74 -18.10
N ARG A 167 11.09 -21.60 -17.44
CA ARG A 167 11.36 -21.56 -15.98
C ARG A 167 12.58 -20.74 -15.60
N ASP A 168 13.63 -20.74 -16.42
CA ASP A 168 14.76 -19.83 -16.27
C ASP A 168 14.44 -18.52 -17.01
N PRO A 169 14.45 -17.35 -16.33
CA PRO A 169 14.38 -16.05 -16.97
C PRO A 169 15.39 -15.82 -18.11
N ALA A 170 16.54 -16.50 -18.07
CA ALA A 170 17.58 -16.43 -19.09
C ALA A 170 17.21 -17.13 -20.41
N GLU A 171 16.21 -18.03 -20.40
CA GLU A 171 15.73 -18.73 -21.60
C GLU A 171 14.56 -18.01 -22.30
N ILE A 172 14.09 -16.87 -21.78
CA ILE A 172 12.98 -16.11 -22.38
C ILE A 172 13.55 -15.15 -23.44
N PRO A 173 13.21 -15.27 -24.74
CA PRO A 173 13.78 -14.43 -25.79
C PRO A 173 13.05 -13.07 -25.89
N TRP A 174 13.11 -12.27 -24.83
CA TRP A 174 12.52 -10.93 -24.76
C TRP A 174 12.93 -10.01 -25.93
N GLY A 175 14.20 -10.09 -26.35
CA GLY A 175 14.76 -9.31 -27.46
C GLY A 175 14.14 -9.64 -28.82
N ASP A 176 13.85 -10.92 -29.09
CA ASP A 176 13.25 -11.37 -30.36
C ASP A 176 11.82 -10.86 -30.52
N TYR A 177 11.11 -10.70 -29.40
CA TYR A 177 9.78 -10.07 -29.33
C TYR A 177 9.84 -8.54 -29.22
N GLY A 178 11.04 -7.96 -29.11
CA GLY A 178 11.27 -6.53 -28.96
C GLY A 178 10.86 -5.94 -27.60
N ALA A 179 10.80 -6.74 -26.54
CA ALA A 179 10.51 -6.27 -25.18
C ALA A 179 11.72 -5.55 -24.57
N GLU A 180 11.57 -4.25 -24.31
CA GLU A 180 12.62 -3.44 -23.70
C GLU A 180 12.55 -3.49 -22.17
N PHE A 181 11.34 -3.49 -21.63
CA PHE A 181 11.06 -3.53 -20.20
C PHE A 181 10.37 -4.85 -19.84
N VAL A 182 10.76 -5.47 -18.72
CA VAL A 182 10.11 -6.67 -18.19
C VAL A 182 9.50 -6.39 -16.83
N VAL A 183 8.21 -6.71 -16.67
CA VAL A 183 7.54 -6.73 -15.37
C VAL A 183 7.77 -8.11 -14.75
N GLU A 184 8.56 -8.16 -13.68
CA GLU A 184 8.85 -9.37 -12.91
C GLU A 184 7.78 -9.55 -11.82
N SER A 185 6.78 -10.38 -12.13
CA SER A 185 5.60 -10.66 -11.30
C SER A 185 5.41 -12.14 -10.93
N SER A 186 6.47 -12.96 -11.02
CA SER A 186 6.46 -14.35 -10.51
C SER A 186 6.52 -14.43 -8.98
N GLY A 187 7.07 -13.39 -8.33
CA GLY A 187 7.38 -13.39 -6.89
C GLY A 187 8.60 -14.25 -6.49
N VAL A 188 9.34 -14.81 -7.45
CA VAL A 188 10.50 -15.70 -7.20
C VAL A 188 11.85 -15.00 -7.45
N PHE A 189 11.90 -14.09 -8.43
CA PHE A 189 13.11 -13.41 -8.90
C PHE A 189 13.29 -12.01 -8.29
N THR A 190 12.93 -11.84 -7.02
CA THR A 190 12.82 -10.54 -6.33
C THR A 190 14.15 -9.94 -5.83
N THR A 191 15.28 -10.23 -6.49
CA THR A 191 16.60 -9.66 -6.17
C THR A 191 17.37 -9.30 -7.43
N LEU A 192 18.31 -8.35 -7.35
CA LEU A 192 19.13 -7.89 -8.49
C LEU A 192 19.78 -9.06 -9.24
N ALA A 193 20.44 -9.96 -8.49
CA ALA A 193 21.14 -11.12 -9.04
C ALA A 193 20.22 -12.20 -9.66
N LYS A 194 18.90 -12.11 -9.45
CA LYS A 194 17.90 -13.01 -10.05
C LYS A 194 17.18 -12.34 -11.22
N ALA A 195 16.74 -11.10 -11.05
CA ALA A 195 16.08 -10.33 -12.09
C ALA A 195 17.00 -10.05 -13.29
N SER A 196 18.31 -9.93 -13.08
CA SER A 196 19.31 -9.74 -14.15
C SER A 196 19.39 -10.90 -15.15
N ALA A 197 18.84 -12.07 -14.82
CA ALA A 197 18.75 -13.17 -15.78
C ALA A 197 17.88 -12.81 -17.00
N HIS A 198 16.84 -11.97 -16.85
CA HIS A 198 16.03 -11.45 -17.97
C HIS A 198 16.87 -10.68 -19.01
N SER A 199 17.97 -10.04 -18.60
CA SER A 199 18.84 -9.30 -19.53
C SER A 199 19.63 -10.21 -20.47
N LYS A 200 19.83 -11.49 -20.13
CA LYS A 200 20.36 -12.50 -21.08
C LYS A 200 19.37 -12.77 -22.21
N GLY A 201 18.08 -12.67 -21.93
CA GLY A 201 16.99 -12.73 -22.89
C GLY A 201 16.84 -11.48 -23.77
N GLY A 202 17.64 -10.43 -23.56
CA GLY A 202 17.59 -9.18 -24.32
C GLY A 202 16.77 -8.05 -23.66
N ALA A 203 16.20 -8.27 -22.47
CA ALA A 203 15.49 -7.22 -21.74
C ALA A 203 16.46 -6.12 -21.26
N LYS A 204 16.18 -4.87 -21.61
CA LYS A 204 17.01 -3.71 -21.22
C LYS A 204 16.78 -3.30 -19.77
N LYS A 205 15.56 -3.48 -19.25
CA LYS A 205 15.11 -3.00 -17.94
C LYS A 205 14.17 -4.00 -17.27
N VAL A 206 14.18 -4.07 -15.93
CA VAL A 206 13.28 -4.95 -15.15
C VAL A 206 12.64 -4.20 -13.97
N VAL A 207 11.33 -4.35 -13.80
CA VAL A 207 10.57 -3.87 -12.64
C VAL A 207 10.04 -5.05 -11.84
N ILE A 208 10.55 -5.22 -10.62
CA ILE A 208 10.10 -6.24 -9.68
C ILE A 208 8.79 -5.75 -9.03
N SER A 209 7.69 -6.47 -9.24
CA SER A 209 6.36 -6.12 -8.69
C SER A 209 6.18 -6.56 -7.21
N ALA A 210 7.25 -6.54 -6.43
CA ALA A 210 7.30 -6.95 -5.04
C ALA A 210 8.52 -6.30 -4.35
N PRO A 211 8.55 -6.19 -3.01
CA PRO A 211 9.73 -5.72 -2.29
C PRO A 211 10.98 -6.52 -2.64
N SER A 212 12.07 -5.80 -2.88
CA SER A 212 13.39 -6.40 -3.06
C SER A 212 14.26 -6.23 -1.82
N ALA A 213 15.21 -7.15 -1.63
CA ALA A 213 16.20 -7.06 -0.56
C ALA A 213 17.43 -6.21 -0.96
N ASP A 214 17.65 -6.02 -2.26
CA ASP A 214 18.85 -5.38 -2.83
C ASP A 214 18.56 -4.39 -3.98
N ALA A 215 17.45 -4.52 -4.70
CA ALA A 215 17.10 -3.59 -5.77
C ALA A 215 16.50 -2.26 -5.24
N PRO A 216 16.85 -1.10 -5.83
CA PRO A 216 16.24 0.19 -5.47
C PRO A 216 14.71 0.15 -5.54
N MET A 217 14.06 0.56 -4.44
CA MET A 217 12.60 0.60 -4.32
C MET A 217 12.05 2.00 -4.57
N PHE A 218 10.98 2.06 -5.35
CA PHE A 218 10.27 3.29 -5.69
C PHE A 218 8.78 3.20 -5.34
N VAL A 219 8.22 4.35 -5.01
CA VAL A 219 6.78 4.63 -4.92
C VAL A 219 6.53 5.93 -5.66
N VAL A 220 5.53 5.92 -6.55
CA VAL A 220 5.15 7.08 -7.38
C VAL A 220 4.46 8.13 -6.50
N GLY A 221 4.82 9.40 -6.71
CA GLY A 221 4.42 10.54 -5.87
C GLY A 221 5.26 10.67 -4.59
N VAL A 222 6.35 9.90 -4.44
CA VAL A 222 7.16 9.87 -3.21
C VAL A 222 8.64 9.98 -3.51
N ASN A 223 9.22 9.08 -4.32
CA ASN A 223 10.65 9.07 -4.61
C ASN A 223 11.01 8.71 -6.07
N GLU A 224 10.05 8.63 -6.98
CA GLU A 224 10.28 8.35 -8.42
C GLU A 224 11.27 9.33 -9.06
N LYS A 225 11.27 10.61 -8.65
CA LYS A 225 12.28 11.63 -9.03
C LYS A 225 13.74 11.25 -8.70
N THR A 226 13.97 10.23 -7.86
CA THR A 226 15.33 9.76 -7.50
C THR A 226 15.84 8.61 -8.39
N TYR A 227 15.00 8.11 -9.31
CA TYR A 227 15.41 7.16 -10.34
C TYR A 227 16.52 7.74 -11.23
N LYS A 228 17.41 6.87 -11.71
CA LYS A 228 18.48 7.23 -12.64
C LYS A 228 18.41 6.27 -13.83
N PRO A 229 18.57 6.74 -15.09
CA PRO A 229 18.58 5.87 -16.26
C PRO A 229 19.63 4.74 -16.27
N SER A 230 20.62 4.76 -15.37
CA SER A 230 21.59 3.68 -15.13
C SER A 230 21.12 2.61 -14.14
N MET A 231 19.90 2.72 -13.58
CA MET A 231 19.28 1.68 -12.77
C MET A 231 18.52 0.74 -13.70
N ASP A 232 19.10 -0.43 -14.00
CA ASP A 232 18.51 -1.39 -14.94
C ASP A 232 17.44 -2.28 -14.30
N ILE A 233 17.53 -2.48 -12.99
CA ILE A 233 16.61 -3.31 -12.21
C ILE A 233 16.14 -2.50 -11.01
N VAL A 234 14.82 -2.39 -10.86
CA VAL A 234 14.16 -1.63 -9.79
C VAL A 234 12.99 -2.44 -9.21
N SER A 235 12.47 -2.02 -8.06
CA SER A 235 11.29 -2.62 -7.42
C SER A 235 10.21 -1.56 -7.22
N ASN A 236 8.95 -1.90 -7.51
CA ASN A 236 7.78 -1.08 -7.20
C ASN A 236 7.27 -1.31 -5.76
N ALA A 237 8.17 -1.71 -4.84
CA ALA A 237 7.90 -2.02 -3.44
C ALA A 237 6.71 -2.99 -3.23
N SER A 238 5.92 -2.82 -2.16
CA SER A 238 4.66 -3.53 -1.96
C SER A 238 3.46 -2.60 -2.15
N CYS A 239 2.27 -3.18 -2.35
CA CYS A 239 1.01 -2.44 -2.29
C CYS A 239 0.85 -1.62 -0.99
N THR A 240 1.15 -2.22 0.17
CA THR A 240 1.03 -1.55 1.46
C THR A 240 2.07 -0.43 1.60
N THR A 241 3.25 -0.55 0.97
CA THR A 241 4.25 0.53 0.90
C THR A 241 3.74 1.69 0.04
N ASN A 242 3.20 1.41 -1.15
CA ASN A 242 2.61 2.43 -2.04
C ASN A 242 1.36 3.09 -1.43
N CYS A 243 0.67 2.40 -0.53
CA CYS A 243 -0.46 2.95 0.24
C CYS A 243 -0.03 3.82 1.43
N LEU A 244 0.95 3.36 2.22
CA LEU A 244 1.45 4.11 3.37
C LEU A 244 2.27 5.34 2.96
N ALA A 245 3.16 5.20 1.97
CA ALA A 245 4.21 6.18 1.72
C ALA A 245 3.70 7.56 1.23
N PRO A 246 2.68 7.69 0.35
CA PRO A 246 2.12 8.99 0.00
C PRO A 246 1.48 9.70 1.20
N LEU A 247 0.74 8.97 2.05
CA LEU A 247 0.17 9.51 3.29
C LEU A 247 1.26 9.92 4.28
N ALA A 248 2.27 9.05 4.47
CA ALA A 248 3.38 9.30 5.37
C ALA A 248 4.27 10.46 4.89
N LYS A 249 4.48 10.62 3.58
CA LYS A 249 5.16 11.78 2.98
C LYS A 249 4.45 13.09 3.33
N VAL A 250 3.16 13.17 3.01
CA VAL A 250 2.33 14.37 3.27
C VAL A 250 2.34 14.75 4.76
N VAL A 251 2.23 13.79 5.67
CA VAL A 251 2.25 14.05 7.11
C VAL A 251 3.68 14.31 7.63
N HIS A 252 4.72 13.70 7.07
CA HIS A 252 6.11 13.93 7.46
C HIS A 252 6.62 15.32 7.00
N GLU A 253 6.24 15.78 5.81
CA GLU A 253 6.77 17.02 5.25
C GLU A 253 6.18 18.25 5.95
N GLU A 254 4.86 18.26 6.21
CA GLU A 254 4.18 19.39 6.85
C GLU A 254 4.28 19.36 8.39
N PHE A 255 4.23 18.17 9.00
CA PHE A 255 4.19 18.03 10.47
C PHE A 255 5.38 17.26 11.04
N GLY A 256 5.86 16.22 10.35
CA GLY A 256 6.99 15.37 10.75
C GLY A 256 6.60 14.04 11.36
N ILE A 257 7.53 13.07 11.28
CA ILE A 257 7.28 11.66 11.57
C ILE A 257 8.59 11.03 12.17
N ILE A 258 8.55 10.45 13.40
CA ILE A 258 9.69 9.97 14.25
C ILE A 258 9.49 8.55 14.88
N GLU A 259 8.34 8.25 15.51
CA GLU A 259 7.92 6.93 16.12
C GLU A 259 6.42 6.54 15.81
N GLY A 260 6.13 5.30 15.42
CA GLY A 260 4.76 4.94 15.02
C GLY A 260 4.61 3.49 14.57
N LEU A 261 3.38 3.02 14.51
CA LEU A 261 3.04 1.61 14.31
C LEU A 261 1.91 1.47 13.30
N MET A 262 2.16 0.83 12.16
CA MET A 262 1.12 0.52 11.18
C MET A 262 0.58 -0.89 11.38
N THR A 263 -0.74 -1.05 11.31
CA THR A 263 -1.43 -2.34 11.12
C THR A 263 -2.22 -2.28 9.81
N THR A 264 -2.03 -3.23 8.91
CA THR A 264 -2.85 -3.36 7.68
C THR A 264 -3.83 -4.53 7.81
N VAL A 265 -5.10 -4.33 7.46
CA VAL A 265 -6.12 -5.40 7.41
C VAL A 265 -6.21 -5.89 5.97
N HIS A 266 -5.28 -6.79 5.63
CA HIS A 266 -5.00 -7.26 4.27
C HIS A 266 -6.00 -8.33 3.79
N ALA A 267 -6.29 -8.40 2.48
CA ALA A 267 -7.14 -9.43 1.89
C ALA A 267 -6.35 -10.67 1.45
N THR A 268 -7.07 -11.71 1.03
CA THR A 268 -6.51 -13.03 0.70
C THR A 268 -5.60 -13.00 -0.54
N THR A 269 -4.32 -13.17 -0.27
CA THR A 269 -3.24 -13.30 -1.24
C THR A 269 -3.02 -14.75 -1.67
N ALA A 270 -2.34 -14.95 -2.81
CA ALA A 270 -2.10 -16.28 -3.37
C ALA A 270 -1.09 -17.16 -2.59
N THR A 271 -0.42 -16.62 -1.57
CA THR A 271 0.51 -17.37 -0.71
C THR A 271 -0.20 -18.11 0.43
N GLN A 272 -1.37 -17.62 0.85
CA GLN A 272 -2.20 -18.22 1.90
C GLN A 272 -2.88 -19.51 1.40
N LYS A 273 -3.26 -20.39 2.34
CA LYS A 273 -3.88 -21.69 2.01
C LYS A 273 -5.41 -21.65 2.19
N PRO A 274 -6.19 -22.36 1.35
CA PRO A 274 -7.64 -22.44 1.52
C PRO A 274 -8.04 -23.23 2.77
N VAL A 275 -7.22 -24.20 3.16
CA VAL A 275 -7.33 -25.04 4.36
C VAL A 275 -5.97 -25.08 5.07
N ASP A 276 -5.92 -25.52 6.32
CA ASP A 276 -4.67 -25.64 7.07
C ASP A 276 -3.63 -26.54 6.36
N GLY A 277 -2.39 -26.05 6.24
CA GLY A 277 -1.30 -26.77 5.58
C GLY A 277 0.09 -26.16 5.83
N PRO A 278 1.15 -26.83 5.37
CA PRO A 278 2.53 -26.39 5.62
C PRO A 278 2.87 -25.08 4.91
N SER A 279 3.66 -24.25 5.58
CA SER A 279 4.23 -23.01 5.05
C SER A 279 5.69 -22.88 5.46
N MET A 280 6.56 -22.70 4.47
CA MET A 280 8.03 -22.80 4.62
C MET A 280 8.70 -21.54 5.20
N LYS A 281 7.95 -20.45 5.42
CA LYS A 281 8.49 -19.14 5.85
C LYS A 281 7.70 -18.47 6.97
N ASP A 282 6.39 -18.66 7.01
CA ASP A 282 5.52 -18.20 8.09
C ASP A 282 4.44 -19.25 8.37
N TRP A 283 4.46 -19.85 9.55
CA TRP A 283 3.49 -20.87 9.96
C TRP A 283 2.05 -20.31 10.05
N ARG A 284 1.86 -19.00 10.26
CA ARG A 284 0.53 -18.38 10.39
C ARG A 284 -0.18 -18.30 9.04
N GLY A 285 0.53 -17.91 7.97
CA GLY A 285 0.03 -17.96 6.59
C GLY A 285 -0.24 -19.38 6.05
N GLY A 286 0.16 -20.43 6.78
CA GLY A 286 -0.25 -21.81 6.52
C GLY A 286 -1.68 -22.15 6.97
N ARG A 287 -2.33 -21.29 7.77
CA ARG A 287 -3.71 -21.52 8.25
C ARG A 287 -4.77 -21.21 7.17
N GLY A 288 -5.92 -21.87 7.26
CA GLY A 288 -7.05 -21.71 6.35
C GLY A 288 -7.54 -20.25 6.26
N ALA A 289 -7.35 -19.63 5.10
CA ALA A 289 -7.48 -18.18 4.90
C ALA A 289 -8.90 -17.64 5.12
N GLY A 290 -9.93 -18.42 4.76
CA GLY A 290 -11.34 -18.02 4.94
C GLY A 290 -11.87 -18.12 6.37
N GLN A 291 -11.05 -18.57 7.33
CA GLN A 291 -11.47 -18.92 8.69
C GLN A 291 -10.67 -18.21 9.80
N ASN A 292 -9.64 -17.43 9.47
CA ASN A 292 -8.66 -16.91 10.43
C ASN A 292 -8.31 -15.44 10.17
N ILE A 293 -8.09 -14.68 11.26
CA ILE A 293 -7.35 -13.41 11.23
C ILE A 293 -5.86 -13.76 11.45
N ILE A 294 -4.98 -13.34 10.53
CA ILE A 294 -3.59 -13.82 10.43
C ILE A 294 -2.60 -12.63 10.62
N PRO A 295 -1.91 -12.48 11.77
CA PRO A 295 -1.07 -11.30 12.04
C PRO A 295 0.37 -11.38 11.48
N SER A 296 0.83 -10.27 10.88
CA SER A 296 2.17 -10.05 10.28
C SER A 296 2.81 -8.72 10.75
N SER A 297 4.04 -8.36 10.32
CA SER A 297 4.92 -7.33 10.93
C SER A 297 5.36 -6.15 10.03
N THR A 298 5.48 -4.94 10.61
CA THR A 298 5.87 -3.66 9.95
C THR A 298 6.03 -2.51 11.00
N GLY A 299 6.50 -1.28 10.64
CA GLY A 299 6.78 -0.16 11.59
C GLY A 299 6.93 1.26 10.97
N ALA A 300 6.78 2.34 11.76
CA ALA A 300 6.64 3.75 11.30
C ALA A 300 6.99 4.88 12.35
N ALA A 301 6.40 6.10 12.23
CA ALA A 301 6.89 7.40 12.78
C ALA A 301 5.74 8.53 12.86
N LYS A 302 5.42 9.64 13.66
CA LYS A 302 5.67 10.70 14.77
C LYS A 302 6.11 12.20 14.59
N LYS A 303 5.20 13.15 14.83
CA LYS A 303 5.43 14.48 15.50
C LYS A 303 4.05 14.99 15.94
N SER A 304 3.83 16.30 16.09
CA SER A 304 2.57 16.88 16.59
C SER A 304 1.84 17.76 15.58
N ALA A 305 0.53 17.54 15.42
CA ALA A 305 -0.44 18.29 14.63
C ALA A 305 -1.87 17.96 15.13
N SER A 306 -2.85 18.85 14.97
CA SER A 306 -4.25 18.48 15.25
C SER A 306 -4.83 17.60 14.13
N TYR A 307 -5.90 16.85 14.41
CA TYR A 307 -6.51 15.96 13.41
C TYR A 307 -7.19 16.75 12.27
N GLU A 308 -7.69 17.96 12.53
CA GLU A 308 -8.25 18.84 11.49
C GLU A 308 -7.17 19.38 10.55
N ASP A 309 -6.01 19.79 11.08
CA ASP A 309 -4.87 20.24 10.26
C ASP A 309 -4.40 19.13 9.32
N VAL A 310 -4.28 17.91 9.85
CA VAL A 310 -3.88 16.73 9.08
C VAL A 310 -4.91 16.37 8.01
N LYS A 311 -6.21 16.41 8.32
CA LYS A 311 -7.26 16.25 7.31
C LYS A 311 -7.16 17.30 6.20
N ALA A 312 -7.01 18.57 6.54
CA ALA A 312 -6.91 19.66 5.57
C ALA A 312 -5.69 19.51 4.63
N VAL A 313 -4.52 19.18 5.20
CA VAL A 313 -3.28 18.95 4.44
C VAL A 313 -3.40 17.73 3.52
N ILE A 314 -3.98 16.61 3.98
CA ILE A 314 -4.20 15.43 3.12
C ILE A 314 -5.21 15.73 2.01
N LYS A 315 -6.28 16.47 2.31
CA LYS A 315 -7.29 16.90 1.32
C LYS A 315 -6.69 17.79 0.23
N TYR A 316 -5.81 18.73 0.62
CA TYR A 316 -5.04 19.54 -0.33
C TYR A 316 -4.11 18.68 -1.19
N ALA A 317 -3.34 17.78 -0.58
CA ALA A 317 -2.42 16.90 -1.29
C ALA A 317 -3.15 16.01 -2.32
N ALA A 318 -4.27 15.40 -1.92
CA ALA A 318 -5.10 14.55 -2.78
C ALA A 318 -5.75 15.31 -3.95
N ALA A 319 -6.15 16.57 -3.74
CA ALA A 319 -6.75 17.39 -4.79
C ALA A 319 -5.72 17.98 -5.77
N GLY A 320 -4.50 18.26 -5.29
CA GLY A 320 -3.42 18.85 -6.06
C GLY A 320 -2.24 17.89 -6.26
N PRO A 321 -1.16 18.00 -5.47
CA PRO A 321 0.14 17.42 -5.79
C PRO A 321 0.25 15.89 -5.79
N LEU A 322 -0.77 15.16 -5.34
CA LEU A 322 -0.84 13.69 -5.39
C LEU A 322 -2.16 13.21 -6.03
N ASN A 323 -2.84 14.05 -6.82
CA ASN A 323 -4.05 13.66 -7.54
C ASN A 323 -3.79 12.43 -8.44
N GLY A 324 -4.70 11.46 -8.41
CA GLY A 324 -4.54 10.13 -9.04
C GLY A 324 -3.76 9.11 -8.21
N ILE A 325 -2.97 9.52 -7.20
CA ILE A 325 -2.15 8.65 -6.35
C ILE A 325 -2.73 8.55 -4.95
N LEU A 326 -3.06 9.70 -4.35
CA LEU A 326 -3.67 9.85 -3.03
C LEU A 326 -5.10 10.38 -3.20
N GLY A 327 -6.07 9.64 -2.67
CA GLY A 327 -7.46 10.05 -2.52
C GLY A 327 -7.77 10.50 -1.10
N TYR A 328 -8.96 11.06 -0.93
CA TYR A 328 -9.50 11.54 0.34
C TYR A 328 -11.02 11.34 0.33
N THR A 329 -11.61 10.89 1.44
CA THR A 329 -13.07 10.76 1.59
C THR A 329 -13.57 11.15 2.99
N GLU A 330 -14.79 11.69 3.03
CA GLU A 330 -15.60 11.97 4.24
C GLU A 330 -16.91 11.16 4.22
N GLU A 331 -17.05 10.19 3.30
CA GLU A 331 -18.23 9.32 3.17
C GLU A 331 -18.12 8.08 4.09
N ASP A 332 -19.26 7.45 4.41
CA ASP A 332 -19.33 6.30 5.32
C ASP A 332 -19.04 4.99 4.57
N VAL A 333 -17.79 4.85 4.13
CA VAL A 333 -17.29 3.83 3.18
C VAL A 333 -16.96 2.46 3.79
N VAL A 334 -16.96 1.43 2.95
CA VAL A 334 -16.53 0.05 3.25
C VAL A 334 -15.56 -0.52 2.21
N SER A 335 -15.05 -1.73 2.43
CA SER A 335 -14.01 -2.36 1.59
C SER A 335 -14.37 -2.53 0.11
N ASN A 336 -15.67 -2.59 -0.20
CA ASN A 336 -16.17 -2.92 -1.53
C ASN A 336 -16.32 -1.68 -2.42
N ASP A 337 -16.39 -0.48 -1.84
CA ASP A 337 -16.58 0.76 -2.61
C ASP A 337 -15.31 1.12 -3.41
N PHE A 338 -14.16 0.60 -2.97
CA PHE A 338 -12.86 0.70 -3.63
C PHE A 338 -12.61 -0.43 -4.67
N VAL A 339 -13.65 -1.18 -5.07
CA VAL A 339 -13.56 -2.23 -6.11
C VAL A 339 -13.53 -1.58 -7.50
N GLY A 340 -12.33 -1.19 -7.92
CA GLY A 340 -12.04 -0.59 -9.22
C GLY A 340 -11.19 0.68 -9.15
N ASP A 341 -10.95 1.21 -7.94
CA ASP A 341 -10.18 2.42 -7.70
C ASP A 341 -8.69 2.22 -8.03
N SER A 342 -8.16 3.09 -8.90
CA SER A 342 -6.77 3.06 -9.35
C SER A 342 -5.80 3.78 -8.40
N ARG A 343 -6.28 4.47 -7.37
CA ARG A 343 -5.44 5.24 -6.45
C ARG A 343 -4.64 4.33 -5.52
N SER A 344 -3.41 4.73 -5.23
CA SER A 344 -2.50 3.94 -4.37
C SER A 344 -2.89 3.98 -2.89
N SER A 345 -3.53 5.07 -2.45
CA SER A 345 -3.98 5.30 -1.07
C SER A 345 -5.23 6.18 -1.10
N ILE A 346 -6.26 5.93 -0.31
CA ILE A 346 -7.45 6.77 -0.18
C ILE A 346 -7.72 7.03 1.30
N PHE A 347 -7.34 8.21 1.79
CA PHE A 347 -7.47 8.56 3.19
C PHE A 347 -8.92 8.70 3.64
N ASP A 348 -9.23 8.11 4.79
CA ASP A 348 -10.55 8.10 5.42
C ASP A 348 -10.59 9.07 6.59
N ALA A 349 -11.30 10.17 6.40
CA ALA A 349 -11.40 11.28 7.35
C ALA A 349 -12.37 11.02 8.53
N LYS A 350 -13.09 9.89 8.52
CA LYS A 350 -14.05 9.50 9.57
C LYS A 350 -13.59 8.29 10.40
N ALA A 351 -12.89 7.34 9.79
CA ALA A 351 -12.39 6.14 10.48
C ALA A 351 -11.08 6.38 11.25
N GLY A 352 -10.39 7.50 11.00
CA GLY A 352 -9.30 7.99 11.84
C GLY A 352 -9.78 8.69 13.13
N ILE A 353 -8.86 8.95 14.05
CA ILE A 353 -9.16 9.69 15.30
C ILE A 353 -7.89 10.33 15.87
N GLY A 354 -7.95 11.62 16.22
CA GLY A 354 -6.97 12.26 17.09
C GLY A 354 -7.28 11.99 18.57
N LEU A 355 -6.31 11.44 19.30
CA LEU A 355 -6.38 11.34 20.78
C LEU A 355 -5.80 12.60 21.45
N SER A 356 -4.87 13.27 20.76
CA SER A 356 -4.35 14.60 21.07
C SER A 356 -3.76 15.22 19.81
N ASP A 357 -3.30 16.48 19.88
CA ASP A 357 -2.47 17.12 18.83
C ASP A 357 -1.08 16.46 18.67
N SER A 358 -0.86 15.29 19.27
CA SER A 358 0.43 14.61 19.39
C SER A 358 0.31 13.09 19.28
N PHE A 359 -0.91 12.55 19.29
CA PHE A 359 -1.23 11.14 19.15
C PHE A 359 -2.47 11.01 18.27
N MET A 360 -2.36 10.31 17.14
CA MET A 360 -3.49 10.08 16.24
C MET A 360 -3.43 8.73 15.55
N LYS A 361 -4.62 8.25 15.18
CA LYS A 361 -4.85 7.12 14.30
C LYS A 361 -5.27 7.62 12.94
N LEU A 362 -4.47 7.34 11.92
CA LEU A 362 -4.84 7.59 10.52
C LEU A 362 -5.34 6.29 9.89
N VAL A 363 -6.41 6.39 9.10
CA VAL A 363 -6.93 5.30 8.26
C VAL A 363 -6.84 5.72 6.81
N SER A 364 -6.40 4.80 5.97
CA SER A 364 -6.50 4.94 4.52
C SER A 364 -6.81 3.58 3.91
N TRP A 365 -7.54 3.61 2.81
CA TRP A 365 -7.93 2.46 2.03
C TRP A 365 -6.98 2.25 0.85
N HIS A 366 -6.69 1.00 0.51
CA HIS A 366 -6.07 0.65 -0.77
C HIS A 366 -6.57 -0.70 -1.30
N ARG A 367 -6.11 -1.02 -2.51
CA ARG A 367 -6.42 -2.24 -3.24
C ARG A 367 -5.11 -2.91 -3.62
N ASP A 368 -4.75 -3.97 -2.88
CA ASP A 368 -3.46 -4.68 -2.99
C ASP A 368 -2.98 -4.96 -4.43
N GLU A 369 -3.95 -5.17 -5.31
CA GLU A 369 -3.77 -5.54 -6.71
C GLU A 369 -3.50 -4.27 -7.55
N GLN A 370 -4.47 -3.35 -7.66
CA GLN A 370 -4.36 -2.15 -8.49
C GLN A 370 -3.27 -1.17 -8.03
N THR A 371 -2.98 -1.11 -6.73
CA THR A 371 -1.88 -0.28 -6.21
C THR A 371 -0.51 -0.72 -6.75
N GLN A 372 -0.32 -1.99 -7.14
CA GLN A 372 0.90 -2.43 -7.84
C GLN A 372 0.80 -2.27 -9.36
N GLU A 373 -0.40 -2.38 -9.94
CA GLU A 373 -0.62 -2.28 -11.39
C GLU A 373 -0.35 -0.87 -11.94
N CYS A 374 -0.96 0.16 -11.33
CA CYS A 374 -0.94 1.51 -11.88
C CYS A 374 0.49 2.04 -11.94
N CYS A 375 1.18 2.06 -10.80
CA CYS A 375 2.56 2.55 -10.63
C CYS A 375 3.64 1.76 -11.41
N ILE A 376 3.32 0.65 -12.08
CA ILE A 376 4.26 -0.09 -12.95
C ILE A 376 4.33 0.50 -14.37
N CYS A 377 3.49 1.49 -14.70
CA CYS A 377 3.47 2.10 -16.03
C CYS A 377 4.68 3.01 -16.27
N LEU A 378 5.78 2.43 -16.78
CA LEU A 378 7.00 3.15 -17.14
C LEU A 378 6.85 4.06 -18.37
N ASN A 379 6.91 5.37 -18.16
CA ASN A 379 6.96 6.39 -19.22
C ASN A 379 8.36 7.02 -19.24
N ASP A 380 9.08 6.94 -20.38
CA ASP A 380 10.50 7.29 -20.54
C ASP A 380 11.44 6.73 -19.44
N GLY A 381 11.08 5.60 -18.85
CA GLY A 381 11.82 4.94 -17.75
C GLY A 381 11.46 5.38 -16.34
N VAL A 382 10.54 6.33 -16.16
CA VAL A 382 9.99 6.74 -14.86
C VAL A 382 8.70 5.97 -14.57
N LEU A 383 8.57 5.42 -13.36
CA LEU A 383 7.33 4.81 -12.87
C LEU A 383 6.25 5.90 -12.75
N THR A 384 5.13 5.72 -13.45
CA THR A 384 3.92 6.56 -13.38
C THR A 384 2.71 5.71 -13.06
#